data_AF-A0A2C9AA30-F1
#
_entry.id   AF-A0A2C9AA30-F1
#
_cell.length_a   1.000
_cell.length_b   1.000
_cell.length_c   1.000
_cell.angle_alpha   90.00
_cell.angle_beta   90.00
_cell.angle_gamma   90.00
#
_symmetry.space_group_name_H-M   'P 1'
#
loop_
_entity.id
_entity.type
_entity.pdbx_description
1 polymer ?
#
loop_
_entity_poly.entity_id
_entity_poly.type
_entity_poly.pdbx_seq_one_letter_code
_entity_poly.pdbx_strand_id
1 'polypeptide(L)'
;MPTNKNAYYRIKILDRLLSESVVRRYTTGDLTDKCNDELKEIGQSTVTRRCIEEDIQFIEKNFGKIERIRSGKKKILRYTNQTDSIFNQKISPSERKILQAVSQTFGKMDGVEDFELLNQLKDSANDQEQPIIIFEKNEDLNGRDLLPKLFRLIERKTTIELKYHRIKGICPFFS
;
A
#
# COMPACT_ATOMS: atom_id res chain seq x y z
N MET A 1 7.57 4.68 13.01
CA MET A 1 8.28 3.87 12.00
C MET A 1 9.77 4.14 12.13
N PRO A 2 10.67 3.18 11.86
CA PRO A 2 12.09 3.48 11.85
C PRO A 2 12.36 4.45 10.70
N THR A 3 13.01 5.57 10.98
CA THR A 3 13.24 6.68 10.05
C THR A 3 14.33 6.38 9.00
N ASN A 4 14.71 5.10 8.81
CA ASN A 4 15.87 4.68 8.02
C ASN A 4 15.43 3.91 6.76
N LYS A 5 15.87 4.37 5.58
CA LYS A 5 15.64 3.71 4.28
C LYS A 5 16.01 2.23 4.30
N ASN A 6 17.10 1.86 4.97
CA ASN A 6 17.54 0.47 5.09
C ASN A 6 16.47 -0.39 5.81
N ALA A 7 15.84 0.12 6.87
CA ALA A 7 14.79 -0.61 7.57
C ALA A 7 13.57 -0.88 6.69
N TYR A 8 13.17 0.08 5.85
CA TYR A 8 12.11 -0.13 4.87
C TYR A 8 12.44 -1.28 3.91
N TYR A 9 13.65 -1.29 3.33
CA TYR A 9 14.06 -2.35 2.40
C TYR A 9 14.06 -3.72 3.07
N ARG A 10 14.56 -3.83 4.31
CA ARG A 10 14.54 -5.09 5.05
C ARG A 10 13.13 -5.61 5.26
N ILE A 11 12.19 -4.76 5.67
CA ILE A 11 10.80 -5.16 5.86
C ILE A 11 10.18 -5.62 4.53
N LYS A 12 10.46 -4.91 3.43
CA LYS A 12 9.99 -5.29 2.08
C LYS A 12 10.55 -6.64 1.63
N ILE A 13 11.85 -6.87 1.82
CA ILE A 13 12.51 -8.14 1.45
C ILE A 13 11.98 -9.28 2.32
N LEU A 14 11.90 -9.07 3.64
CA LEU A 14 11.41 -10.07 4.59
C LEU A 14 9.96 -10.45 4.30
N ASP A 15 9.11 -9.50 3.93
CA ASP A 15 7.73 -9.78 3.54
C ASP A 15 7.65 -10.80 2.40
N ARG A 16 8.38 -10.57 1.31
CA ARG A 16 8.44 -11.52 0.18
C ARG A 16 9.01 -12.87 0.60
N LEU A 17 10.13 -12.88 1.34
CA LEU A 17 10.78 -14.12 1.75
C LEU A 17 9.90 -14.97 2.68
N LEU A 18 9.15 -14.34 3.60
CA LEU A 18 8.22 -15.03 4.49
C LEU A 18 7.05 -15.66 3.72
N SER A 19 6.56 -15.03 2.64
CA SER A 19 5.57 -15.61 1.74
C SER A 19 6.11 -16.81 0.96
N GLU A 20 7.33 -16.71 0.41
CA GLU A 20 7.98 -17.80 -0.34
C GLU A 20 8.34 -19.01 0.55
N SER A 21 8.56 -18.77 1.84
CA SER A 21 9.00 -19.79 2.80
C SER A 21 7.99 -20.95 2.98
N VAL A 22 6.73 -20.78 2.56
CA VAL A 22 5.74 -21.87 2.47
C VAL A 22 6.29 -23.03 1.62
N VAL A 23 6.97 -22.71 0.52
CA VAL A 23 7.57 -23.68 -0.41
C VAL A 23 9.06 -23.85 -0.15
N ARG A 24 9.78 -22.74 0.03
CA ARG A 24 11.26 -22.72 0.10
C ARG A 24 11.81 -23.08 1.48
N ARG A 25 10.99 -23.03 2.54
CA ARG A 25 11.32 -23.40 3.92
C ARG A 25 12.56 -22.69 4.48
N TYR A 26 12.48 -21.37 4.63
CA TYR A 26 13.58 -20.56 5.16
C TYR A 26 13.66 -20.60 6.68
N THR A 27 14.88 -20.75 7.20
CA THR A 27 15.23 -20.48 8.59
C THR A 27 15.56 -19.00 8.79
N THR A 28 15.63 -18.54 10.04
CA THR A 28 16.10 -17.17 10.34
C THR A 28 17.50 -16.90 9.79
N GLY A 29 18.37 -17.92 9.70
CA GLY A 29 19.68 -17.79 9.07
C GLY A 29 19.54 -17.50 7.57
N ASP A 30 18.78 -18.34 6.87
CA ASP A 30 18.53 -18.17 5.44
C ASP A 30 17.88 -16.80 5.12
N LEU A 31 16.94 -16.36 5.96
CA LEU A 31 16.33 -15.02 5.86
C LEU A 31 17.36 -13.90 6.04
N THR A 32 18.31 -14.06 6.95
CA THR A 32 19.37 -13.08 7.20
C THR A 32 20.32 -12.99 6.01
N ASP A 33 20.78 -14.13 5.51
CA ASP A 33 21.74 -14.19 4.41
C ASP A 33 21.12 -13.62 3.13
N LYS A 34 19.92 -14.08 2.75
CA LYS A 34 19.20 -13.59 1.57
C LYS A 34 18.87 -12.10 1.64
N CYS A 35 18.42 -11.63 2.80
CA CYS A 35 18.16 -10.20 2.99
C CYS A 35 19.44 -9.38 2.81
N ASN A 36 20.56 -9.84 3.37
CA ASN A 36 21.84 -9.16 3.21
C ASN A 36 22.37 -9.19 1.78
N ASP A 37 22.14 -10.26 1.03
CA ASP A 37 22.54 -10.33 -0.38
C ASP A 37 21.75 -9.30 -1.21
N GLU A 38 20.43 -9.22 -1.05
CA GLU A 38 19.61 -8.21 -1.73
C GLU A 38 19.93 -6.79 -1.28
N LEU A 39 20.23 -6.56 0.01
CA LEU A 39 20.66 -5.25 0.51
C LEU A 39 21.96 -4.78 -0.18
N LYS A 40 22.92 -5.69 -0.39
CA LYS A 40 24.17 -5.34 -1.09
C LYS A 40 23.91 -4.95 -2.53
N GLU A 41 23.02 -5.66 -3.24
CA GLU A 41 22.68 -5.36 -4.64
C GLU A 41 22.12 -3.94 -4.79
N ILE A 42 21.36 -3.46 -3.80
CA ILE A 42 20.81 -2.10 -3.78
C ILE A 42 21.72 -1.07 -3.07
N GLY A 43 22.99 -1.42 -2.81
CA GLY A 43 23.98 -0.53 -2.21
C GLY A 43 23.72 -0.17 -0.75
N GLN A 44 22.92 -0.96 -0.02
CA GLN A 44 22.66 -0.78 1.40
C GLN A 44 23.64 -1.60 2.27
N SER A 45 23.87 -1.12 3.49
CA SER A 45 24.67 -1.85 4.47
C SER A 45 23.96 -3.12 4.95
N THR A 46 24.73 -4.21 5.09
CA THR A 46 24.24 -5.45 5.67
C THR A 46 23.90 -5.27 7.15
N VAL A 47 23.05 -6.16 7.66
CA VAL A 47 22.62 -6.17 9.05
C VAL A 47 22.90 -7.49 9.73
N THR A 48 22.90 -7.44 11.06
CA THR A 48 23.05 -8.64 11.87
C THR A 48 21.77 -9.44 11.92
N ARG A 49 21.90 -10.73 12.25
CA ARG A 49 20.77 -11.61 12.53
C ARG A 49 19.80 -11.04 13.57
N ARG A 50 20.31 -10.32 14.59
CA ARG A 50 19.49 -9.69 15.62
C ARG A 50 18.54 -8.65 15.03
N CYS A 51 19.00 -7.84 14.08
CA CYS A 51 18.16 -6.85 13.42
C CYS A 51 17.03 -7.54 12.63
N ILE A 52 17.32 -8.65 11.94
CA ILE A 52 16.32 -9.43 11.23
C ILE A 52 15.30 -10.05 12.19
N GLU A 53 15.74 -10.56 13.35
CA GLU A 53 14.84 -11.08 14.38
C GLU A 53 13.92 -9.98 14.96
N GLU A 54 14.44 -8.78 15.19
CA GLU A 54 13.67 -7.61 15.62
C GLU A 54 12.67 -7.15 14.54
N ASP A 55 13.07 -7.14 13.27
CA ASP A 55 12.20 -6.82 12.13
C ASP A 55 11.08 -7.86 11.98
N ILE A 56 11.37 -9.15 12.15
CA ILE A 56 10.36 -10.23 12.13
C ILE A 56 9.36 -10.06 13.27
N GLN A 57 9.83 -9.74 14.49
CA GLN A 57 8.93 -9.44 15.62
C GLN A 57 8.06 -8.22 15.34
N PHE A 58 8.62 -7.18 14.73
CA PHE A 58 7.87 -6.02 14.31
C PHE A 58 6.79 -6.39 13.29
N ILE A 59 7.11 -7.22 12.29
CA ILE A 59 6.14 -7.70 11.30
C ILE A 59 5.00 -8.47 11.98
N GLU A 60 5.36 -9.42 12.85
CA GLU A 60 4.41 -10.28 13.56
C GLU A 60 3.45 -9.48 14.45
N LYS A 61 3.92 -8.41 15.08
CA LYS A 61 3.12 -7.58 15.97
C LYS A 61 2.14 -6.65 15.22
N ASN A 62 2.50 -6.20 14.02
CA ASN A 62 1.78 -5.11 13.34
C ASN A 62 0.98 -5.55 12.12
N PHE A 63 1.36 -6.64 11.43
CA PHE A 63 0.78 -6.95 10.12
C PHE A 63 0.18 -8.34 9.99
N GLY A 64 0.68 -9.35 10.70
CA GLY A 64 0.17 -10.71 10.52
C GLY A 64 0.83 -11.75 11.42
N LYS A 65 0.33 -12.98 11.38
CA LYS A 65 0.88 -14.09 12.20
C LYS A 65 2.00 -14.81 11.46
N ILE A 66 3.10 -15.10 12.17
CA ILE A 66 4.24 -15.85 11.64
C ILE A 66 4.32 -17.21 12.33
N GLU A 67 4.20 -18.28 11.55
CA GLU A 67 4.38 -19.64 12.06
C GLU A 67 5.86 -20.01 12.14
N ARG A 68 6.21 -20.72 13.21
CA ARG A 68 7.54 -21.29 13.43
C ARG A 68 7.46 -22.81 13.43
N ILE A 69 7.70 -23.42 12.27
CA ILE A 69 7.54 -24.88 12.08
C ILE A 69 8.87 -25.57 12.35
N ARG A 70 8.86 -26.58 13.21
CA ARG A 70 10.05 -27.43 13.43
C ARG A 70 10.19 -28.42 12.29
N SER A 71 11.38 -28.45 11.69
CA SER A 71 11.79 -29.45 10.71
C SER A 71 13.15 -30.00 11.15
N GLY A 72 13.09 -31.11 11.90
CA GLY A 72 14.26 -31.63 12.63
C GLY A 72 14.79 -30.62 13.65
N LYS A 73 16.08 -30.27 13.54
CA LYS A 73 16.74 -29.25 14.39
C LYS A 73 16.50 -27.81 13.92
N LYS A 74 15.98 -27.60 12.70
CA LYS A 74 15.79 -26.27 12.10
C LYS A 74 14.38 -25.75 12.40
N LYS A 75 14.28 -24.43 12.63
CA LYS A 75 13.01 -23.70 12.75
C LYS A 75 12.78 -22.94 11.45
N ILE A 76 11.71 -23.28 10.76
CA ILE A 76 11.27 -22.62 9.53
C ILE A 76 10.28 -21.51 9.89
N LEU A 77 10.44 -20.34 9.30
CA LEU A 77 9.57 -19.17 9.53
C LEU A 77 8.80 -18.85 8.26
N ARG A 78 7.48 -18.69 8.36
CA ARG A 78 6.60 -18.33 7.23
C ARG A 78 5.35 -17.61 7.75
N TYR A 79 4.66 -16.90 6.88
CA TYR A 79 3.31 -16.42 7.22
C TYR A 79 2.34 -17.57 7.46
N THR A 80 1.40 -17.38 8.39
CA THR A 80 0.30 -18.33 8.62
C THR A 80 -0.60 -18.43 7.39
N ASN A 81 -0.99 -17.29 6.82
CA ASN A 81 -1.78 -17.19 5.60
C ASN A 81 -1.06 -16.31 4.57
N GLN A 82 -1.24 -16.59 3.27
CA GLN A 82 -0.65 -15.74 2.21
C GLN A 82 -1.15 -14.29 2.23
N THR A 83 -2.36 -14.07 2.78
CA THR A 83 -2.95 -12.74 2.98
C THR A 83 -2.27 -11.92 4.08
N ASP A 84 -1.40 -12.54 4.89
CA ASP A 84 -0.65 -11.86 5.95
C ASP A 84 0.56 -11.08 5.42
N SER A 85 0.88 -11.20 4.13
CA SER A 85 1.91 -10.39 3.49
C SER A 85 1.52 -8.92 3.49
N ILE A 86 2.47 -8.07 3.88
CA ILE A 86 2.32 -6.61 4.00
C ILE A 86 2.09 -5.98 2.64
N PHE A 87 2.87 -6.38 1.63
CA PHE A 87 2.87 -5.76 0.31
C PHE A 87 2.15 -6.59 -0.75
N ASN A 88 1.79 -7.84 -0.45
CA ASN A 88 1.03 -8.71 -1.34
C ASN A 88 -0.46 -8.83 -0.95
N GLN A 89 -0.97 -7.91 -0.12
CA GLN A 89 -2.40 -7.75 0.06
C GLN A 89 -3.01 -7.50 -1.31
N LYS A 90 -3.94 -8.36 -1.74
CA LYS A 90 -4.70 -8.13 -2.97
C LYS A 90 -5.34 -6.74 -2.85
N ILE A 91 -4.87 -5.79 -3.65
CA ILE A 91 -5.48 -4.45 -3.73
C ILE A 91 -6.96 -4.67 -3.95
N SER A 92 -7.77 -4.26 -2.97
CA SER A 92 -9.21 -4.42 -3.03
C SER A 92 -9.74 -3.64 -4.24
N PRO A 93 -10.88 -4.04 -4.84
CA PRO A 93 -11.49 -3.28 -5.91
C PRO A 93 -11.69 -1.79 -5.55
N SER A 94 -11.99 -1.51 -4.27
CA SER A 94 -12.10 -0.16 -3.71
C SER A 94 -10.79 0.61 -3.80
N GLU A 95 -9.70 0.02 -3.31
CA GLU A 95 -8.37 0.63 -3.32
C GLU A 95 -7.85 0.80 -4.76
N ARG A 96 -8.14 -0.13 -5.68
CA ARG A 96 -7.82 0.03 -7.10
C ARG A 96 -8.48 1.27 -7.69
N LYS A 97 -9.76 1.48 -7.39
CA LYS A 97 -10.51 2.66 -7.87
C LYS A 97 -9.97 3.97 -7.28
N ILE A 98 -9.53 3.97 -6.03
CA ILE A 98 -8.85 5.13 -5.43
C ILE A 98 -7.53 5.39 -6.14
N LEU A 99 -6.72 4.35 -6.35
CA LEU A 99 -5.42 4.49 -6.99
C LEU A 99 -5.54 4.92 -8.46
N GLN A 100 -6.59 4.48 -9.17
CA GLN A 100 -6.91 4.94 -10.50
C GLN A 100 -7.33 6.43 -10.50
N ALA A 101 -8.17 6.84 -9.54
CA ALA A 101 -8.54 8.24 -9.35
C ALA A 101 -7.31 9.14 -9.12
N VAL A 102 -6.40 8.69 -8.26
CA VAL A 102 -5.11 9.34 -7.99
C VAL A 102 -4.26 9.37 -9.27
N SER A 103 -4.13 8.24 -9.98
CA SER A 103 -3.38 8.15 -11.25
C SER A 103 -3.90 9.11 -12.31
N GLN A 104 -5.22 9.23 -12.49
CA GLN A 104 -5.80 10.15 -13.46
C GLN A 104 -5.71 11.63 -13.04
N THR A 105 -5.66 11.89 -11.73
CA THR A 105 -5.46 13.24 -11.19
C THR A 105 -4.02 13.70 -11.38
N PHE A 106 -3.05 12.89 -10.94
CA PHE A 106 -1.64 13.24 -10.93
C PHE A 106 -0.94 12.95 -12.26
N GLY A 107 -1.44 11.99 -13.05
CA GLY A 107 -0.92 11.71 -14.40
C GLY A 107 -1.15 12.83 -15.42
N LYS A 108 -1.90 13.87 -15.06
CA LYS A 108 -2.06 15.11 -15.83
C LYS A 108 -1.13 16.23 -15.37
N MET A 109 -0.35 16.02 -14.30
CA MET A 109 0.68 16.96 -13.86
C MET A 109 1.97 16.60 -14.60
N ASP A 110 2.43 17.51 -15.48
CA ASP A 110 3.70 17.35 -16.17
C ASP A 110 4.84 17.13 -15.16
N GLY A 111 5.56 16.01 -15.25
CA GLY A 111 6.75 15.71 -14.44
C GLY A 111 6.63 14.59 -13.39
N VAL A 112 5.53 13.83 -13.33
CA VAL A 112 5.41 12.65 -12.44
C VAL A 112 5.60 11.35 -13.23
N GLU A 113 6.81 11.13 -13.76
CA GLU A 113 7.13 9.93 -14.56
C GLU A 113 7.56 8.72 -13.68
N ASP A 114 7.96 8.93 -12.43
CA ASP A 114 8.71 7.93 -11.64
C ASP A 114 7.91 7.07 -10.65
N PHE A 115 6.58 7.06 -10.71
CA PHE A 115 5.80 6.15 -9.85
C PHE A 115 5.52 4.82 -10.58
N GLU A 116 6.46 3.87 -10.51
CA GLU A 116 6.29 2.49 -11.02
C GLU A 116 4.96 1.84 -10.60
N LEU A 117 4.49 2.18 -9.39
CA LEU A 117 3.22 1.70 -8.83
C LEU A 117 2.01 2.20 -9.65
N LEU A 118 2.03 3.44 -10.16
CA LEU A 118 0.98 4.00 -11.01
C LEU A 118 0.97 3.36 -12.41
N ASN A 119 2.14 2.98 -12.93
CA ASN A 119 2.26 2.32 -14.23
C ASN A 119 1.73 0.88 -14.18
N GLN A 120 2.06 0.12 -13.12
CA GLN A 120 1.49 -1.22 -12.89
C GLN A 120 -0.05 -1.20 -12.71
N LEU A 121 -0.61 -0.09 -12.21
CA LEU A 121 -2.05 0.10 -12.10
C LEU A 121 -2.70 0.42 -13.44
N LYS A 122 -2.05 1.17 -14.32
CA LYS A 122 -2.52 1.39 -15.70
C LYS A 122 -2.56 0.08 -16.47
N ASP A 123 -1.51 -0.74 -16.37
CA ASP A 123 -1.41 -2.01 -17.09
C ASP A 123 -2.36 -3.10 -16.57
N SER A 124 -2.82 -2.99 -15.32
CA SER A 124 -3.77 -3.94 -14.70
C SER A 124 -5.21 -3.46 -14.68
N ALA A 125 -5.48 -2.23 -15.13
CA ALA A 125 -6.82 -1.71 -15.29
C ALA A 125 -7.39 -2.21 -16.62
N ASN A 126 -8.38 -3.11 -16.59
CA ASN A 126 -9.26 -3.24 -17.74
C ASN A 126 -9.93 -1.88 -17.97
N ASP A 127 -9.94 -1.40 -19.22
CA ASP A 127 -10.55 -0.12 -19.66
C ASP A 127 -12.02 0.11 -19.24
N GLN A 128 -12.66 -0.89 -18.60
CA GLN A 128 -14.05 -0.86 -18.20
C GLN A 128 -14.31 -0.38 -16.76
N GLU A 129 -13.29 -0.32 -15.88
CA GLU A 129 -13.49 0.24 -14.54
C GLU A 129 -13.16 1.74 -14.56
N GLN A 130 -14.21 2.58 -14.57
CA GLN A 130 -14.02 4.02 -14.38
C GLN A 130 -13.82 4.36 -12.89
N PRO A 131 -12.98 5.37 -12.58
CA PRO A 131 -12.76 5.78 -11.20
C PRO A 131 -14.04 6.34 -10.60
N ILE A 132 -14.25 6.07 -9.30
CA ILE A 132 -15.44 6.53 -8.55
C ILE A 132 -15.46 8.05 -8.37
N ILE A 133 -14.29 8.67 -8.23
CA ILE A 133 -14.09 10.11 -8.05
C ILE A 133 -12.83 10.51 -8.83
N ILE A 134 -12.78 11.74 -9.34
CA ILE A 134 -11.56 12.35 -9.87
C ILE A 134 -11.24 13.55 -8.98
N PHE A 135 -9.97 13.73 -8.62
CA PHE A 135 -9.57 14.86 -7.79
C PHE A 135 -9.11 16.02 -8.67
N GLU A 136 -9.39 17.24 -8.23
CA GLU A 136 -8.82 18.47 -8.79
C GLU A 136 -8.31 19.34 -7.64
N LYS A 137 -7.29 20.14 -7.91
CA LYS A 137 -6.72 21.04 -6.91
C LYS A 137 -7.69 22.21 -6.70
N ASN A 138 -8.27 22.30 -5.51
CA ASN A 138 -9.07 23.44 -5.06
C ASN A 138 -8.64 23.84 -3.65
N GLU A 139 -7.90 24.95 -3.55
CA GLU A 139 -7.33 25.42 -2.29
C GLU A 139 -8.41 25.86 -1.29
N ASP A 140 -9.52 26.40 -1.79
CA ASP A 140 -10.66 26.89 -1.02
C ASP A 140 -11.69 25.80 -0.66
N LEU A 141 -11.40 24.54 -1.00
CA LEU A 141 -12.32 23.43 -0.75
C LEU A 141 -12.47 23.16 0.76
N ASN A 142 -13.60 23.59 1.30
CA ASN A 142 -14.07 23.28 2.63
C ASN A 142 -14.77 21.91 2.69
N GLY A 143 -14.71 21.23 3.83
CA GLY A 143 -15.43 19.95 4.03
C GLY A 143 -14.78 18.72 3.40
N ARG A 144 -13.45 18.69 3.27
CA ARG A 144 -12.67 17.56 2.70
C ARG A 144 -12.96 16.22 3.40
N ASP A 145 -13.36 16.25 4.67
CA ASP A 145 -13.74 15.07 5.46
C ASP A 145 -15.00 14.35 4.94
N LEU A 146 -15.76 14.98 4.05
CA LEU A 146 -16.90 14.37 3.37
C LEU A 146 -16.46 13.45 2.22
N LEU A 147 -15.27 13.65 1.64
CA LEU A 147 -14.80 12.88 0.48
C LEU A 147 -14.73 11.37 0.75
N PRO A 148 -14.14 10.88 1.87
CA PRO A 148 -14.14 9.45 2.17
C PRO A 148 -15.55 8.89 2.44
N LYS A 149 -16.50 9.72 2.86
CA LYS A 149 -17.90 9.32 3.06
C LYS A 149 -18.61 9.17 1.72
N LEU A 150 -18.51 10.19 0.86
CA LEU A 150 -19.09 10.19 -0.48
C LEU A 150 -18.53 9.06 -1.33
N PHE A 151 -17.21 8.82 -1.29
CA PHE A 151 -16.58 7.70 -1.98
C PHE A 151 -17.25 6.36 -1.65
N ARG A 152 -17.40 6.06 -0.35
CA ARG A 152 -18.04 4.81 0.12
C ARG A 152 -19.51 4.71 -0.27
N LEU A 153 -20.23 5.83 -0.30
CA LEU A 153 -21.64 5.87 -0.71
C LEU A 153 -21.80 5.61 -2.20
N ILE A 154 -20.97 6.22 -3.04
CA ILE A 154 -20.98 6.02 -4.50
C ILE A 154 -20.58 4.57 -4.82
N GLU A 155 -19.52 4.06 -4.18
CA GLU A 155 -19.08 2.67 -4.33
C GLU A 155 -20.20 1.67 -4.08
N ARG A 156 -20.99 1.90 -3.03
CA ARG A 156 -22.10 1.05 -2.63
C ARG A 156 -23.42 1.37 -3.34
N LYS A 157 -23.40 2.33 -4.28
CA LYS A 157 -24.61 2.84 -4.97
C LYS A 157 -25.72 3.22 -4.00
N THR A 158 -25.36 3.86 -2.89
CA THR A 158 -26.29 4.22 -1.81
C THR A 158 -26.85 5.62 -2.01
N THR A 159 -28.19 5.73 -2.02
CA THR A 159 -28.90 7.02 -2.08
C THR A 159 -28.72 7.81 -0.78
N ILE A 160 -28.58 9.13 -0.88
CA ILE A 160 -28.46 10.02 0.27
C ILE A 160 -29.48 11.16 0.22
N GLU A 161 -29.83 11.67 1.40
CA GLU A 161 -30.53 12.93 1.55
C GLU A 161 -29.50 14.06 1.68
N LEU A 162 -29.58 15.07 0.80
CA LEU A 162 -28.66 16.20 0.78
C LEU A 162 -29.39 17.48 1.22
N LYS A 163 -28.96 18.06 2.33
CA LYS A 163 -29.39 19.41 2.73
C LYS A 163 -28.52 20.46 2.04
N TYR A 164 -28.97 20.92 0.88
CA TYR A 164 -28.27 21.94 0.10
C TYR A 164 -28.51 23.35 0.66
N HIS A 165 -27.43 24.09 0.90
CA HIS A 165 -27.49 25.50 1.30
C HIS A 165 -27.24 26.38 0.08
N ARG A 166 -28.20 27.26 -0.23
CA ARG A 166 -28.05 28.21 -1.34
C ARG A 166 -26.99 29.24 -0.99
N ILE A 167 -26.07 29.48 -1.92
CA ILE A 167 -25.15 30.61 -1.84
C ILE A 167 -25.99 31.88 -2.03
N LYS A 168 -26.04 32.75 -1.02
CA LYS A 168 -26.68 34.07 -1.13
C LYS A 168 -25.75 34.97 -1.94
N GLY A 169 -25.99 35.09 -3.25
CA GLY A 169 -25.32 36.07 -4.07
C GLY A 169 -25.98 37.45 -3.93
N ILE A 170 -25.18 38.48 -3.66
CA ILE A 170 -25.49 39.83 -4.12
C ILE A 170 -25.48 39.76 -5.65
N CYS A 171 -26.56 40.20 -6.28
CA CYS A 171 -26.72 40.24 -7.72
C CYS A 171 -26.38 41.67 -8.19
N PRO A 172 -25.19 41.96 -8.72
CA PRO A 172 -25.01 43.11 -9.58
C PRO A 172 -25.18 42.68 -11.03
N PHE A 173 -25.82 43.53 -11.83
CA PHE A 173 -25.96 43.44 -13.29
C PHE A 173 -27.14 42.59 -13.81
N PHE A 174 -28.32 43.19 -13.74
CA PHE A 174 -29.10 43.43 -14.95
C PHE A 174 -29.33 44.95 -15.07
N SER A 175 -28.73 45.55 -16.10
CA SER A 175 -29.04 46.87 -16.64
C SER A 175 -29.40 46.68 -18.10
#